data_AF-A0A2A2FCC0-F1
#
_entry.id   AF-A0A2A2FCC0-F1
#
_cell.length_a   1.000
_cell.length_b   1.000
_cell.length_c   1.000
_cell.angle_alpha   90.00
_cell.angle_beta   90.00
_cell.angle_gamma   90.00
#
_symmetry.space_group_name_H-M   'P 1'
#
loop_
_entity.id
_entity.type
_entity.pdbx_description
1 polymer ?
#
loop_
_entity_poly.entity_id
_entity_poly.type
_entity_poly.pdbx_seq_one_letter_code
_entity_poly.pdbx_strand_id
1 'polypeptide(L)'
;AARAGATAMIDLSDGLLRDAGRVAAASGVVVDLDGAAVAGLAEPLRPAARLLGADPRDWVLTGGEDHGLLAVFPRGVPLPGMFRAIGSCAPAPPAHDDTLPRVLLDGRAPHLALGHPVGEGWDHFEP
;
A
#
# COMPACT_ATOMS: atom_id res chain seq x y z
N ALA A 1 -16.78 0.91 6.77
CA ALA A 1 -15.51 1.21 7.45
C ALA A 1 -15.69 2.16 8.64
N ALA A 2 -16.14 3.41 8.43
CA ALA A 2 -16.25 4.41 9.51
C ALA A 2 -17.06 3.94 10.75
N ARG A 3 -18.24 3.34 10.55
CA ARG A 3 -19.05 2.76 11.64
C ARG A 3 -18.35 1.62 12.40
N ALA A 4 -17.37 0.98 11.78
CA ALA A 4 -16.56 -0.08 12.37
C ALA A 4 -15.22 0.47 12.94
N GLY A 5 -15.07 1.78 13.07
CA GLY A 5 -13.93 2.40 13.76
C GLY A 5 -12.74 2.78 12.87
N ALA A 6 -12.90 2.81 11.54
CA ALA A 6 -11.83 3.32 10.68
C ALA A 6 -11.55 4.81 10.96
N THR A 7 -10.27 5.18 11.09
CA THR A 7 -9.81 6.54 11.39
C THR A 7 -9.38 7.32 10.15
N ALA A 8 -9.04 6.61 9.08
CA ALA A 8 -8.77 7.16 7.75
C ALA A 8 -9.26 6.18 6.69
N MET A 9 -9.67 6.67 5.53
CA MET A 9 -10.09 5.85 4.40
C MET A 9 -9.95 6.62 3.09
N ILE A 10 -9.54 5.92 2.03
CA ILE A 10 -9.43 6.44 0.66
C ILE A 10 -9.84 5.34 -0.34
N ASP A 11 -10.32 5.74 -1.51
CA ASP A 11 -10.49 4.84 -2.66
C ASP A 11 -9.14 4.62 -3.35
N LEU A 12 -8.89 3.40 -3.83
CA LEU A 12 -7.67 3.05 -4.55
C LEU A 12 -7.88 3.31 -6.06
N SER A 13 -7.26 4.38 -6.55
CA SER A 13 -7.33 4.78 -7.96
C SER A 13 -5.97 4.81 -8.62
N ASP A 14 -4.95 5.31 -7.93
CA ASP A 14 -3.65 5.58 -8.55
C ASP A 14 -2.60 4.55 -8.16
N GLY A 15 -2.97 3.56 -7.35
CA GLY A 15 -2.10 2.50 -6.86
C GLY A 15 -1.87 2.56 -5.36
N LEU A 16 -1.72 1.37 -4.78
CA LEU A 16 -1.65 1.19 -3.33
C LEU A 16 -0.54 2.03 -2.68
N LEU A 17 0.66 2.08 -3.28
CA LEU A 17 1.76 2.88 -2.74
C LEU A 17 1.43 4.38 -2.73
N ARG A 18 0.90 4.92 -3.84
CA ARG A 18 0.53 6.34 -3.95
C ARG A 18 -0.57 6.73 -2.98
N ASP A 19 -1.65 5.96 -2.94
CA ASP A 19 -2.80 6.26 -2.09
C ASP A 19 -2.51 6.03 -0.60
N ALA A 20 -1.71 5.02 -0.26
CA ALA A 20 -1.19 4.87 1.10
C ALA A 20 -0.26 6.04 1.48
N GLY A 21 0.54 6.54 0.55
CA GLY A 21 1.39 7.72 0.75
C GLY A 21 0.58 8.97 1.08
N ARG A 22 -0.55 9.18 0.40
CA ARG A 22 -1.50 10.27 0.70
C ARG A 22 -2.09 10.14 2.10
N VAL A 23 -2.54 8.94 2.47
CA VAL A 23 -3.05 8.66 3.83
C VAL A 23 -1.97 8.91 4.88
N ALA A 24 -0.74 8.45 4.61
CA ALA A 24 0.40 8.58 5.51
C ALA A 24 0.76 10.06 5.76
N ALA A 25 0.88 10.85 4.69
CA ALA A 25 1.17 12.27 4.75
C ALA A 25 0.07 13.05 5.49
N ALA A 26 -1.20 12.83 5.14
CA ALA A 26 -2.33 13.51 5.77
C ALA A 26 -2.49 13.16 7.27
N SER A 27 -2.01 11.99 7.68
CA SER A 27 -2.16 11.48 9.05
C SER A 27 -0.89 11.62 9.90
N GLY A 28 0.24 12.07 9.33
CA GLY A 28 1.51 12.16 10.07
C GLY A 28 2.08 10.80 10.50
N VAL A 29 1.87 9.76 9.70
CA VAL A 29 2.32 8.39 9.98
C VAL A 29 3.26 7.87 8.89
N VAL A 30 3.95 6.77 9.20
CA VAL A 30 4.55 5.86 8.23
C VAL A 30 3.65 4.64 8.12
N VAL A 31 3.34 4.22 6.89
CA VAL A 31 2.64 2.97 6.60
C VAL A 31 3.68 1.92 6.28
N ASP A 32 3.60 0.75 6.91
CA ASP A 32 4.44 -0.40 6.61
C ASP A 32 3.56 -1.56 6.15
N LEU A 33 3.68 -1.89 4.86
CA LEU A 33 2.96 -2.99 4.23
C LEU A 33 3.62 -4.32 4.58
N ASP A 34 2.79 -5.34 4.80
CA ASP A 34 3.23 -6.70 5.06
C ASP A 34 3.49 -7.41 3.71
N GLY A 35 4.73 -7.83 3.48
CA GLY A 35 5.13 -8.52 2.27
C GLY A 35 4.40 -9.84 2.03
N ALA A 36 4.01 -10.56 3.08
CA ALA A 36 3.21 -11.77 2.97
C ALA A 36 1.76 -11.45 2.55
N ALA A 37 1.19 -10.35 3.05
CA ALA A 37 -0.13 -9.88 2.64
C ALA A 37 -0.14 -9.45 1.17
N VAL A 38 0.89 -8.69 0.74
CA VAL A 38 1.08 -8.29 -0.66
C VAL A 38 1.26 -9.53 -1.56
N ALA A 39 2.07 -10.51 -1.15
CA ALA A 39 2.23 -11.77 -1.88
C ALA A 39 0.90 -12.54 -2.00
N GLY A 40 0.07 -12.54 -0.96
CA GLY A 40 -1.25 -13.16 -0.97
C GLY A 40 -2.25 -12.47 -1.91
N LEU A 41 -2.14 -11.15 -2.09
CA LEU A 41 -2.90 -10.39 -3.08
C LEU A 41 -2.38 -10.63 -4.51
N ALA A 42 -1.08 -10.88 -4.66
CA ALA A 42 -0.44 -11.15 -5.95
C ALA A 42 -0.68 -12.58 -6.47
N GLU A 43 -0.99 -13.54 -5.59
CA GLU A 43 -1.15 -14.96 -5.97
C GLU A 43 -2.15 -15.19 -7.12
N PRO A 44 -3.36 -14.60 -7.13
CA PRO A 44 -4.31 -14.76 -8.24
C PRO A 44 -3.80 -14.21 -9.58
N LEU A 45 -2.86 -13.26 -9.55
CA LEU A 45 -2.30 -12.59 -10.73
C LEU A 45 -1.13 -13.37 -11.35
N ARG A 46 -0.57 -14.36 -10.63
CA ARG A 46 0.61 -15.12 -11.07
C ARG A 46 0.49 -15.76 -12.45
N PRO A 47 -0.65 -16.35 -12.87
CA PRO A 47 -0.75 -16.93 -14.21
C PRO A 47 -0.49 -15.90 -15.31
N ALA A 48 -1.07 -14.70 -15.20
CA ALA A 48 -0.85 -13.60 -16.14
C ALA A 48 0.58 -13.07 -16.06
N ALA A 49 1.10 -12.87 -14.85
CA ALA A 49 2.46 -12.37 -14.66
C ALA A 49 3.52 -13.30 -15.26
N ARG A 50 3.32 -14.63 -15.17
CA ARG A 50 4.19 -15.62 -15.84
C ARG A 50 4.18 -15.49 -17.36
N LEU A 51 3.01 -15.24 -17.97
CA LEU A 51 2.89 -15.06 -19.41
C LEU A 51 3.60 -13.78 -19.88
N LEU A 52 3.63 -12.75 -19.04
CA LEU A 52 4.19 -11.44 -19.35
C LEU A 52 5.64 -11.26 -18.87
N GLY A 53 6.20 -12.22 -18.13
CA GLY A 53 7.53 -12.11 -17.52
C GLY A 53 7.64 -10.99 -16.47
N ALA A 54 6.52 -10.67 -15.80
CA ALA A 54 6.42 -9.60 -14.81
C ALA A 54 6.36 -10.14 -13.37
N ASP A 55 6.60 -9.26 -12.40
CA ASP A 55 6.29 -9.54 -10.99
C ASP A 55 4.86 -9.07 -10.66
N PRO A 56 3.95 -9.97 -10.26
CA PRO A 56 2.57 -9.56 -9.94
C PRO A 56 2.47 -8.65 -8.71
N ARG A 57 3.51 -8.60 -7.86
CA ARG A 57 3.55 -7.67 -6.72
C ARG A 57 3.63 -6.22 -7.19
N ASP A 58 4.25 -5.97 -8.35
CA ASP A 58 4.30 -4.62 -8.92
C ASP A 58 2.89 -4.15 -9.22
N TRP A 59 2.04 -5.00 -9.80
CA TRP A 59 0.64 -4.66 -10.08
C TRP A 59 -0.19 -4.41 -8.81
N VAL A 60 0.04 -5.19 -7.74
CA VAL A 60 -0.63 -4.95 -6.45
C VAL A 60 -0.23 -3.61 -5.82
N LEU A 61 1.05 -3.23 -5.97
CA LEU A 61 1.60 -2.05 -5.32
C LEU A 61 1.37 -0.77 -6.11
N THR A 62 1.40 -0.84 -7.44
CA THR A 62 1.43 0.32 -8.33
C THR A 62 0.30 0.34 -9.37
N GLY A 63 -0.43 -0.77 -9.53
CA GLY A 63 -1.59 -0.82 -10.41
C GLY A 63 -2.72 0.06 -9.89
N GLY A 64 -3.29 0.88 -10.78
CA GLY A 64 -4.43 1.73 -10.47
C GLY A 64 -5.78 1.09 -10.85
N GLU A 65 -6.86 1.84 -10.62
CA GLU A 65 -8.24 1.50 -11.01
C GLU A 65 -8.77 0.17 -10.43
N ASP A 66 -8.24 -0.26 -9.29
CA ASP A 66 -8.76 -1.44 -8.57
C ASP A 66 -10.15 -1.17 -7.94
N HIS A 67 -10.51 0.11 -7.74
CA HIS A 67 -11.75 0.56 -7.09
C HIS A 67 -12.01 -0.09 -5.72
N GLY A 68 -10.92 -0.48 -5.04
CA GLY A 68 -10.93 -1.00 -3.67
C GLY A 68 -10.81 0.12 -2.64
N LEU A 69 -11.21 -0.14 -1.40
CA LEU A 69 -11.03 0.83 -0.31
C LEU A 69 -9.80 0.50 0.52
N LEU A 70 -8.91 1.48 0.70
CA LEU A 70 -7.86 1.45 1.72
C LEU A 70 -8.37 2.15 2.98
N ALA A 71 -8.30 1.48 4.14
CA ALA A 71 -8.76 2.03 5.41
C ALA A 71 -7.81 1.68 6.56
N VAL A 72 -7.68 2.61 7.50
CA VAL A 72 -6.86 2.46 8.71
C VAL A 72 -7.79 2.24 9.91
N PHE A 73 -7.54 1.17 10.67
CA PHE A 73 -8.29 0.83 11.87
C PHE A 73 -7.36 0.80 13.09
N PRO A 74 -7.85 1.19 14.29
CA PRO A 74 -7.10 1.03 15.52
C PRO A 74 -6.75 -0.45 15.78
N ARG A 75 -5.59 -0.70 16.40
CA ARG A 75 -5.17 -2.06 16.76
C ARG A 75 -6.22 -2.73 17.66
N GLY A 76 -6.54 -3.99 17.36
CA GLY A 76 -7.47 -4.80 18.15
C GLY A 76 -8.95 -4.61 17.79
N VAL A 77 -9.28 -3.70 16.88
CA VAL A 77 -10.65 -3.58 16.34
C VAL A 77 -10.89 -4.70 15.32
N PRO A 78 -11.97 -5.49 15.46
CA PRO A 78 -12.34 -6.48 14.45
C PRO A 78 -12.62 -5.81 13.11
N LEU A 79 -11.93 -6.27 12.06
CA LEU A 79 -12.16 -5.77 10.71
C LEU A 79 -13.51 -6.29 10.17
N PRO A 80 -14.31 -5.46 9.48
CA PRO A 80 -15.47 -5.96 8.76
C PRO A 80 -15.05 -7.01 7.72
N GLY A 81 -15.89 -8.01 7.44
CA GLY A 81 -15.50 -9.17 6.61
C GLY A 81 -15.05 -8.87 5.17
N MET A 82 -15.28 -7.64 4.68
CA MET A 82 -14.80 -7.17 3.37
C MET A 82 -13.39 -6.55 3.41
N PHE A 83 -12.78 -6.41 4.60
CA PHE A 83 -11.43 -5.88 4.76
C PHE A 83 -10.45 -6.97 5.11
N ARG A 84 -9.24 -6.84 4.57
CA ARG A 84 -8.07 -7.65 4.92
C ARG A 84 -7.00 -6.71 5.48
N ALA A 85 -6.35 -7.11 6.57
CA ALA A 85 -5.17 -6.41 7.05
C ALA A 85 -4.00 -6.64 6.07
N ILE A 86 -3.34 -5.55 5.66
CA ILE A 86 -2.24 -5.57 4.69
C ILE A 86 -0.95 -4.91 5.22
N GLY A 87 -0.96 -4.48 6.47
CA GLY A 87 0.15 -3.72 7.05
C GLY A 87 -0.23 -3.05 8.35
N SER A 88 0.58 -2.09 8.76
CA SER A 88 0.41 -1.30 9.97
C SER A 88 0.82 0.16 9.77
N CYS A 89 0.50 1.00 10.74
CA CYS A 89 0.91 2.40 10.75
C CYS A 89 1.62 2.72 12.06
N ALA A 90 2.66 3.54 11.99
CA ALA A 90 3.37 4.07 13.15
C ALA A 90 3.54 5.60 13.01
N PRO A 91 3.63 6.36 14.12
CA PRO A 91 3.92 7.79 14.04
C PRO A 91 5.18 8.06 13.21
N ALA A 92 5.11 9.06 12.32
CA ALA A 92 6.31 9.50 11.63
C ALA A 92 7.30 10.12 12.65
N PRO A 93 8.62 9.95 12.47
CA PRO A 93 9.62 10.64 13.27
C PRO A 93 9.40 12.17 13.26
N PRO A 94 9.71 12.90 14.35
CA PRO A 94 9.49 14.35 14.45
C PRO A 94 10.21 15.17 13.38
N ALA A 95 11.30 14.63 12.83
CA ALA A 95 12.08 15.19 11.74
C ALA A 95 12.05 14.27 10.52
N HIS A 96 10.86 13.77 10.16
CA HIS A 96 10.73 13.02 8.93
C HIS A 96 11.06 13.96 7.77
N ASP A 97 12.22 13.73 7.18
CA ASP A 97 12.62 14.32 5.92
C ASP A 97 11.58 13.89 4.88
N ASP A 98 10.99 14.85 4.15
CA ASP A 98 10.01 14.55 3.10
C ASP A 98 10.64 13.75 1.94
N THR A 99 11.97 13.58 1.93
CA THR A 99 12.67 12.65 1.04
C THR A 99 12.60 11.18 1.47
N LEU A 100 12.22 10.88 2.71
CA LEU A 100 12.06 9.51 3.17
C LEU A 100 10.70 8.94 2.76
N PRO A 101 10.64 7.67 2.32
CA PRO A 101 9.39 7.06 1.93
C PRO A 101 8.46 6.93 3.13
N ARG A 102 7.24 7.47 3.00
CA ARG A 102 6.17 7.33 4.01
C ARG A 102 5.44 5.99 3.92
N VAL A 103 5.77 5.19 2.91
CA VAL A 103 5.27 3.82 2.72
C VAL A 103 6.45 2.87 2.60
N LEU A 104 6.45 1.84 3.44
CA LEU A 104 7.47 0.79 3.51
C LEU A 104 6.84 -0.56 3.15
N LEU A 105 7.69 -1.52 2.82
CA LEU A 105 7.37 -2.93 2.66
C LEU A 105 8.35 -3.73 3.52
N ASP A 106 7.83 -4.43 4.53
CA ASP A 106 8.63 -5.13 5.56
C ASP A 106 9.74 -4.23 6.15
N GLY A 107 9.39 -2.99 6.48
CA GLY A 107 10.29 -1.99 7.06
C GLY A 107 11.33 -1.40 6.11
N ARG A 108 11.26 -1.68 4.81
CA ARG A 108 12.21 -1.17 3.79
C ARG A 108 11.50 -0.38 2.71
N ALA A 109 12.22 0.50 2.02
CA ALA A 109 11.69 1.13 0.81
C ALA A 109 11.26 0.06 -0.20
N PRO A 110 10.12 0.20 -0.91
CA PRO A 110 9.58 -0.85 -1.77
C PRO A 110 10.58 -1.43 -2.79
N HIS A 111 11.38 -0.58 -3.44
CA HIS A 111 12.41 -1.04 -4.38
C HIS A 111 13.53 -1.88 -3.72
N LEU A 112 13.91 -1.54 -2.48
CA LEU A 112 14.87 -2.35 -1.71
C LEU A 112 14.24 -3.66 -1.22
N ALA A 113 12.93 -3.63 -0.92
CA ALA A 113 12.19 -4.77 -0.44
C ALA A 113 12.01 -5.83 -1.53
N LEU A 114 11.66 -5.40 -2.76
CA LEU A 114 11.46 -6.28 -3.91
C LEU A 114 12.75 -6.61 -4.68
N GLY A 115 13.81 -5.80 -4.53
CA GLY A 115 15.11 -6.04 -5.16
C GLY A 115 15.21 -5.55 -6.61
N HIS A 116 14.26 -4.72 -7.06
CA HIS A 116 14.21 -4.10 -8.38
C HIS A 116 13.53 -2.72 -8.29
N PRO A 117 13.61 -1.87 -9.33
CA PRO A 117 12.88 -0.59 -9.35
C PRO A 117 11.36 -0.80 -9.33
N VAL A 118 10.66 0.02 -8.55
CA VAL A 118 9.19 -0.01 -8.39
C VAL A 118 8.68 1.41 -8.54
N GLY A 119 7.64 1.61 -9.36
CA GLY A 119 6.97 2.90 -9.47
C GLY A 119 6.14 3.23 -8.21
N GLU A 120 5.62 4.44 -8.13
CA GLU A 120 4.76 4.83 -7.00
C GLU A 120 3.27 4.62 -7.29
N GLY A 121 2.89 4.55 -8.57
CA GLY A 121 1.50 4.52 -9.02
C GLY A 121 1.32 5.34 -10.31
N TRP A 122 0.07 5.53 -10.74
CA TRP A 122 -0.29 6.34 -11.89
C TRP A 122 -0.03 7.84 -11.63
N ASP A 123 0.64 8.51 -12.57
CA ASP A 123 0.73 9.97 -12.66
C ASP A 123 0.32 10.45 -14.07
N HIS A 124 -0.30 11.61 -14.17
CA HIS A 124 -0.82 12.12 -15.45
C HIS A 124 0.29 12.66 -16.36
N PHE A 125 1.45 12.99 -15.80
CA PHE A 125 2.51 13.72 -16.49
C PHE A 125 3.84 12.97 -16.46
N GLU A 126 4.00 11.98 -15.58
CA GLU A 126 5.17 11.12 -15.50
C GLU A 126 4.83 9.67 -15.92
N PRO A 127 5.68 9.04 -16.76
CA PRO A 127 5.46 7.69 -17.28
C PRO A 127 5.72 6.58 -16.26
#